data_AF-M6DZJ7-F1
#
_entry.id   AF-M6DZJ7-F1
#
_cell.length_a   1.000
_cell.length_b   1.000
_cell.length_c   1.000
_cell.angle_alpha   90.00
_cell.angle_beta   90.00
_cell.angle_gamma   90.00
#
_symmetry.space_group_name_H-M   'P 1'
#
loop_
_entity.id
_entity.type
_entity.pdbx_description
1 polymer ?
#
loop_
_entity_poly.entity_id
_entity_poly.type
_entity_poly.pdbx_seq_one_letter_code
_entity_poly.pdbx_strand_id
1 'polypeptide(L)'
;MRKALQRRSLIFFFGILRFLWNFLSNPRYTKKMGETILGELLKILFFIFHFCFSLFAGIGCSSGDSIRRTPEPALEQVLFNSDSFCPGFHLFCFDGDTRSLSFRGVFKNSTSEKSIFLDYYLSSFEVSFPIGVSLKLDGDWFNLCKVGTDYSDSVRISSFVPTEVADKIIHAKEIAFSFSSREKTINRFFSPVETAKFQFLLKSLREKLDTQSNLNILNP
;
A
#
# COMPACT_ATOMS: atom_id res chain seq x y z
N MET A 1 8.95 -2.40 -16.34
CA MET A 1 10.41 -2.11 -16.26
C MET A 1 10.88 -1.57 -14.90
N ARG A 2 10.28 -0.51 -14.31
CA ARG A 2 10.76 0.08 -13.04
C ARG A 2 10.78 -0.89 -11.84
N LYS A 3 9.74 -1.73 -11.68
CA LYS A 3 9.67 -2.79 -10.62
C LYS A 3 10.83 -3.81 -10.70
N ALA A 4 11.30 -4.13 -11.91
CA ALA A 4 12.38 -5.10 -12.12
C ALA A 4 13.76 -4.48 -11.83
N LEU A 5 13.95 -3.19 -12.11
CA LEU A 5 15.19 -2.46 -11.83
C LEU A 5 15.42 -2.30 -10.32
N GLN A 6 14.35 -1.99 -9.58
CA GLN A 6 14.40 -1.83 -8.12
C GLN A 6 14.67 -3.16 -7.40
N ARG A 7 14.07 -4.27 -7.85
CA ARG A 7 14.37 -5.62 -7.34
C ARG A 7 15.82 -6.04 -7.64
N ARG A 8 16.36 -5.73 -8.83
CA ARG A 8 17.74 -6.07 -9.18
C ARG A 8 18.77 -5.30 -8.35
N SER A 9 18.57 -4.00 -8.12
CA SER A 9 19.44 -3.22 -7.21
C SER A 9 19.41 -3.73 -5.77
N LEU A 10 18.25 -4.19 -5.29
CA LEU A 10 18.11 -4.70 -3.92
C LEU A 10 18.80 -6.06 -3.72
N ILE A 11 18.68 -6.96 -4.70
CA ILE A 11 19.42 -8.24 -4.70
C ILE A 11 20.92 -7.99 -4.70
N PHE A 12 21.38 -6.98 -5.45
CA PHE A 12 22.78 -6.57 -5.46
C PHE A 12 23.23 -6.06 -4.08
N PHE A 13 22.41 -5.22 -3.42
CA PHE A 13 22.71 -4.69 -2.08
C PHE A 13 22.78 -5.79 -1.00
N PHE A 14 21.80 -6.71 -0.95
CA PHE A 14 21.82 -7.83 -0.02
C PHE A 14 22.93 -8.85 -0.35
N GLY A 15 23.26 -9.03 -1.64
CA GLY A 15 24.39 -9.86 -2.07
C GLY A 15 25.73 -9.32 -1.58
N ILE A 16 25.94 -8.01 -1.69
CA ILE A 16 27.13 -7.33 -1.17
C ILE A 16 27.20 -7.44 0.36
N LEU A 17 26.08 -7.21 1.06
CA LEU A 17 26.04 -7.32 2.52
C LEU A 17 26.39 -8.74 3.01
N ARG A 18 25.88 -9.77 2.33
CA ARG A 18 26.15 -11.17 2.64
C ARG A 18 27.59 -11.58 2.31
N PHE A 19 28.16 -11.08 1.22
CA PHE A 19 29.57 -11.29 0.88
C PHE A 19 30.49 -10.66 1.93
N LEU A 20 30.20 -9.43 2.34
CA LEU A 20 30.97 -8.70 3.36
C LEU A 20 30.90 -9.36 4.73
N TRP A 21 29.72 -9.82 5.15
CA TRP A 21 29.55 -10.59 6.38
C TRP A 21 30.40 -11.87 6.37
N ASN A 22 30.32 -12.65 5.28
CA ASN A 22 31.10 -13.88 5.15
C ASN A 22 32.62 -13.64 5.10
N PHE A 23 33.05 -12.52 4.54
CA PHE A 23 34.47 -12.16 4.48
C PHE A 23 35.02 -11.76 5.86
N LEU A 24 34.27 -10.93 6.60
CA LEU A 24 34.65 -10.47 7.95
C LEU A 24 34.54 -11.57 9.01
N SER A 25 33.59 -12.50 8.88
CA SER A 25 33.43 -13.61 9.82
C SER A 25 34.41 -14.77 9.61
N ASN A 26 35.27 -14.73 8.59
CA ASN A 26 36.20 -15.82 8.30
C ASN A 26 37.54 -15.65 9.07
N PRO A 27 37.83 -16.50 10.07
CA PRO A 27 38.97 -16.33 10.98
C PRO A 27 40.35 -16.53 10.32
N ARG A 28 40.39 -17.06 9.10
CA ARG A 28 41.65 -17.20 8.32
C ARG A 28 42.15 -15.88 7.74
N TYR A 29 41.26 -14.94 7.45
CA TYR A 29 41.62 -13.63 6.89
C TYR A 29 41.95 -12.61 7.98
N THR A 30 41.23 -12.67 9.11
CA THR A 30 41.43 -11.74 10.24
C THR A 30 42.72 -12.01 11.02
N LYS A 31 43.22 -13.25 11.07
CA LYS A 31 44.51 -13.59 11.73
C LYS A 31 45.76 -13.11 10.98
N LYS A 32 45.67 -12.82 9.68
CA LYS A 32 46.81 -12.39 8.84
C LYS A 32 46.89 -10.88 8.67
N MET A 33 45.87 -10.14 9.12
CA MET A 33 45.71 -8.72 8.87
C MET A 33 45.85 -8.00 10.22
N GLY A 34 46.89 -7.19 10.38
CA GLY A 34 47.15 -6.46 11.63
C GLY A 34 45.97 -5.56 12.03
N GLU A 35 45.79 -5.35 13.34
CA GLU A 35 44.64 -4.64 13.94
C GLU A 35 44.37 -3.27 13.29
N THR A 36 45.42 -2.57 12.85
CA THR A 36 45.32 -1.26 12.18
C THR A 36 44.64 -1.33 10.81
N ILE A 37 44.86 -2.41 10.05
CA ILE A 37 44.28 -2.60 8.70
C ILE A 37 42.81 -3.02 8.81
N LEU A 38 42.47 -3.80 9.83
CA LEU A 38 41.09 -4.20 10.12
C LEU A 38 40.22 -2.97 10.50
N GLY A 39 40.78 -2.05 11.28
CA GLY A 39 40.11 -0.79 11.65
C GLY A 39 39.84 0.12 10.46
N GLU A 40 40.81 0.27 9.54
CA GLU A 40 40.63 1.07 8.31
C GLU A 40 39.61 0.44 7.35
N LEU A 41 39.60 -0.89 7.20
CA LEU A 41 38.58 -1.60 6.42
C LEU A 41 37.17 -1.41 6.99
N LEU A 42 37.01 -1.43 8.31
CA LEU A 42 35.72 -1.22 8.96
C LEU A 42 35.20 0.20 8.72
N LYS A 43 36.07 1.21 8.76
CA LYS A 43 35.72 2.60 8.46
C LYS A 43 35.26 2.74 7.01
N ILE A 44 36.00 2.18 6.05
CA ILE A 44 35.63 2.21 4.63
C ILE A 44 34.27 1.56 4.41
N LEU A 45 34.01 0.42 5.06
CA LEU A 45 32.72 -0.27 4.99
C LEU A 45 31.57 0.54 5.58
N PHE A 46 31.81 1.23 6.70
CA PHE A 46 30.84 2.15 7.29
C PHE A 46 30.51 3.31 6.34
N PHE A 47 31.51 3.90 5.68
CA PHE A 47 31.29 4.97 4.70
C PHE A 47 30.55 4.47 3.46
N ILE A 48 30.88 3.28 2.94
CA ILE A 48 30.16 2.68 1.81
C ILE A 48 28.71 2.39 2.20
N PHE A 49 28.47 1.83 3.38
CA PHE A 49 27.12 1.58 3.87
C PHE A 49 26.31 2.88 3.99
N HIS A 50 26.92 3.93 4.55
CA HIS A 50 26.27 5.22 4.71
C HIS A 50 25.99 5.91 3.36
N PHE A 51 26.92 5.80 2.40
CA PHE A 51 26.75 6.32 1.04
C PHE A 51 25.67 5.55 0.25
N CYS A 52 25.63 4.22 0.38
CA CYS A 52 24.54 3.44 -0.21
C CYS A 52 23.20 3.79 0.44
N PHE A 53 23.16 3.91 1.77
CA PHE A 53 21.93 4.29 2.48
C PHE A 53 21.43 5.68 2.07
N SER A 54 22.32 6.66 1.89
CA SER A 54 21.94 8.01 1.44
C SER A 54 21.50 8.03 -0.03
N LEU A 55 22.11 7.23 -0.90
CA LEU A 55 21.64 7.03 -2.28
C LEU A 55 20.25 6.38 -2.31
N PHE A 56 19.97 5.40 -1.45
CA PHE A 56 18.64 4.78 -1.35
C PHE A 56 17.59 5.71 -0.72
N ALA A 57 17.97 6.51 0.28
CA ALA A 57 17.11 7.51 0.91
C ALA A 57 16.77 8.68 -0.03
N GLY A 58 17.70 9.05 -0.93
CA GLY A 58 17.52 10.08 -1.96
C GLY A 58 16.71 9.64 -3.19
N ILE A 59 16.52 8.34 -3.41
CA ILE A 59 15.61 7.79 -4.44
C ILE A 59 14.20 7.57 -3.86
N GLY A 60 13.82 8.40 -2.88
CA GLY A 60 12.41 8.60 -2.53
C GLY A 60 11.69 9.17 -3.74
N CYS A 61 11.22 8.29 -4.64
CA CYS A 61 10.39 8.67 -5.75
C CYS A 61 9.21 9.49 -5.20
N SER A 62 9.17 10.76 -5.58
CA SER A 62 7.92 11.51 -5.65
C SER A 62 6.94 10.65 -6.46
N SER A 63 6.11 9.92 -5.73
CA SER A 63 4.98 9.18 -6.28
C SER A 63 3.94 10.24 -6.56
N GLY A 64 4.15 10.99 -7.64
CA GLY A 64 3.46 12.25 -7.94
C GLY A 64 1.96 12.15 -8.20
N ASP A 65 1.33 11.01 -7.89
CA ASP A 65 -0.13 10.93 -7.83
C ASP A 65 -0.56 9.72 -6.99
N SER A 66 -1.07 9.98 -5.78
CA SER A 66 -1.60 8.97 -4.85
C SER A 66 -2.91 8.34 -5.31
N ILE A 67 -3.48 8.85 -6.40
CA ILE A 67 -4.70 8.36 -7.03
C ILE A 67 -4.42 8.20 -8.54
N ARG A 68 -4.53 6.97 -9.04
CA ARG A 68 -4.43 6.65 -10.46
C ARG A 68 -5.81 6.72 -11.11
N ARG A 69 -5.90 7.42 -12.24
CA ARG A 69 -7.07 7.41 -13.11
C ARG A 69 -6.95 6.25 -14.09
N THR A 70 -7.93 5.36 -14.13
CA THR A 70 -8.01 4.33 -15.17
C THR A 70 -9.14 4.71 -16.11
N PRO A 71 -8.84 5.21 -17.33
CA PRO A 71 -9.87 5.43 -18.33
C PRO A 71 -10.38 4.07 -18.79
N GLU A 72 -11.63 3.76 -18.50
CA GLU A 72 -12.30 2.62 -19.12
C GLU A 72 -12.68 2.96 -20.58
N PRO A 73 -12.76 1.96 -21.48
CA PRO A 73 -13.04 2.18 -22.90
C PRO A 73 -14.46 2.67 -23.20
N ALA A 74 -15.35 2.79 -22.20
CA ALA A 74 -16.69 3.37 -22.35
C ALA A 74 -16.74 4.73 -21.66
N LEU A 75 -17.19 5.76 -22.39
CA LEU A 75 -17.33 7.15 -21.94
C LEU A 75 -18.31 7.35 -20.76
N GLU A 76 -18.92 6.28 -20.26
CA GLU A 76 -20.00 6.30 -19.27
C GLU A 76 -19.49 6.44 -17.83
N GLN A 77 -18.30 5.92 -17.53
CA GLN A 77 -17.76 5.93 -16.18
C GLN A 77 -16.26 6.21 -16.12
N VAL A 78 -15.85 6.94 -15.08
CA VAL A 78 -14.45 7.23 -14.79
C VAL A 78 -14.07 6.57 -13.47
N LEU A 79 -13.02 5.76 -13.50
CA LEU A 79 -12.49 5.05 -12.35
C LEU A 79 -11.25 5.75 -11.80
N PHE A 80 -11.22 5.91 -10.48
CA PHE A 80 -10.09 6.42 -9.72
C PHE A 80 -9.69 5.41 -8.66
N ASN A 81 -8.41 5.05 -8.60
CA ASN A 81 -7.88 4.10 -7.62
C ASN A 81 -6.83 4.78 -6.77
N SER A 82 -6.94 4.69 -5.45
CA SER A 82 -5.89 5.13 -4.56
C SER A 82 -4.69 4.19 -4.60
N ASP A 83 -3.55 4.69 -4.16
CA ASP A 83 -2.42 3.86 -3.80
C ASP A 83 -2.79 2.88 -2.69
N SER A 84 -2.03 1.79 -2.63
CA SER A 84 -2.24 0.69 -1.70
C SER A 84 -1.80 1.05 -0.29
N PHE A 85 -2.58 0.56 0.67
CA PHE A 85 -2.40 0.73 2.09
C PHE A 85 -2.29 -0.63 2.76
N CYS A 86 -1.12 -0.94 3.32
CA CYS A 86 -0.86 -2.22 3.98
C CYS A 86 -0.69 -1.96 5.48
N PRO A 87 -1.69 -2.27 6.32
CA PRO A 87 -1.60 -2.06 7.75
C PRO A 87 -0.67 -3.10 8.41
N GLY A 88 0.19 -2.63 9.31
CA GLY A 88 1.20 -3.40 10.02
C GLY A 88 2.59 -3.28 9.39
N PHE A 89 3.51 -4.13 9.86
CA PHE A 89 4.87 -4.15 9.34
C PHE A 89 4.93 -4.84 7.96
N HIS A 90 5.12 -4.03 6.92
CA HIS A 90 5.33 -4.49 5.55
C HIS A 90 6.59 -3.83 4.97
N LEU A 91 7.56 -4.63 4.53
CA LEU A 91 8.78 -4.13 3.87
C LEU A 91 8.46 -3.41 2.56
N PHE A 92 7.43 -3.87 1.85
CA PHE A 92 6.91 -3.27 0.64
C PHE A 92 5.39 -3.38 0.63
N CYS A 93 4.73 -2.37 0.06
CA CYS A 93 3.28 -2.35 -0.14
C CYS A 93 3.00 -1.96 -1.58
N PHE A 94 2.70 -2.95 -2.41
CA PHE A 94 2.33 -2.76 -3.80
C PHE A 94 0.84 -3.01 -4.02
N ASP A 95 0.36 -2.53 -5.16
CA ASP A 95 -1.00 -2.77 -5.61
C ASP A 95 -1.24 -4.24 -5.92
N GLY A 96 -2.31 -4.78 -5.35
CA GLY A 96 -2.64 -6.21 -5.37
C GLY A 96 -1.92 -7.06 -4.33
N ASP A 97 -1.07 -6.49 -3.45
CA ASP A 97 -0.39 -7.28 -2.44
C ASP A 97 -1.38 -7.86 -1.41
N THR A 98 -1.09 -9.07 -0.92
CA THR A 98 -1.94 -9.73 0.07
C THR A 98 -2.04 -8.89 1.34
N ARG A 99 -3.26 -8.75 1.86
CA ARG A 99 -3.63 -7.92 3.01
C ARG A 99 -3.47 -6.42 2.79
N SER A 100 -3.40 -5.97 1.55
CA SER A 100 -3.46 -4.54 1.21
C SER A 100 -4.90 -4.07 1.03
N LEU A 101 -5.10 -2.78 1.27
CA LEU A 101 -6.35 -2.05 1.09
C LEU A 101 -6.14 -0.97 0.04
N SER A 102 -7.17 -0.66 -0.73
CA SER A 102 -7.18 0.54 -1.58
C SER A 102 -8.60 1.10 -1.68
N PHE A 103 -8.71 2.41 -1.86
CA PHE A 103 -9.98 3.03 -2.18
C PHE A 103 -10.16 3.12 -3.69
N ARG A 104 -11.37 2.84 -4.15
CA ARG A 104 -11.76 2.97 -5.55
C ARG A 104 -12.98 3.88 -5.64
N GLY A 105 -12.82 4.97 -6.37
CA GLY A 105 -13.86 5.92 -6.70
C GLY A 105 -14.40 5.63 -8.09
N VAL A 106 -15.72 5.65 -8.23
CA VAL A 106 -16.41 5.53 -9.50
C VAL A 106 -17.25 6.78 -9.69
N PHE A 107 -17.04 7.47 -10.80
CA PHE A 107 -17.89 8.57 -11.22
C PHE A 107 -18.65 8.16 -12.47
N LYS A 108 -19.98 8.13 -12.39
CA LYS A 108 -20.84 7.87 -13.55
C LYS A 108 -21.17 9.20 -14.22
N ASN A 109 -20.76 9.37 -15.48
CA ASN A 109 -21.00 10.60 -16.23
C ASN A 109 -22.49 10.81 -16.53
N SER A 110 -23.27 9.73 -16.71
CA SER A 110 -24.70 9.84 -17.06
C SER A 110 -25.60 10.32 -15.92
N THR A 111 -25.29 9.92 -14.68
CA THR A 111 -26.10 10.25 -13.48
C THR A 111 -25.42 11.24 -12.54
N SER A 112 -24.17 11.63 -12.83
CA SER A 112 -23.29 12.38 -11.92
C SER A 112 -23.12 11.73 -10.55
N GLU A 113 -23.35 10.41 -10.46
CA GLU A 113 -23.25 9.65 -9.22
C GLU A 113 -21.78 9.38 -8.88
N LYS A 114 -21.43 9.65 -7.62
CA LYS A 114 -20.11 9.37 -7.04
C LYS A 114 -20.26 8.19 -6.07
N SER A 115 -19.55 7.12 -6.34
CA SER A 115 -19.53 5.94 -5.46
C SER A 115 -18.11 5.65 -5.01
N ILE A 116 -17.92 5.32 -3.73
CA ILE A 116 -16.62 4.96 -3.16
C ILE A 116 -16.70 3.51 -2.68
N PHE A 117 -15.65 2.77 -2.99
CA PHE A 117 -15.46 1.38 -2.60
C PHE A 117 -14.14 1.23 -1.85
N LEU A 118 -14.12 0.33 -0.88
CA LEU A 118 -12.91 -0.16 -0.24
C LEU A 118 -12.62 -1.56 -0.79
N ASP A 119 -11.49 -1.68 -1.47
CA ASP A 119 -10.97 -2.93 -1.98
C ASP A 119 -9.99 -3.52 -0.96
N TYR A 120 -10.17 -4.81 -0.64
CA TYR A 120 -9.26 -5.58 0.21
C TYR A 120 -8.73 -6.79 -0.55
N TYR A 121 -7.41 -6.90 -0.62
CA TYR A 121 -6.72 -7.97 -1.33
C TYR A 121 -6.36 -9.09 -0.35
N LEU A 122 -6.76 -10.31 -0.70
CA LEU A 122 -6.49 -11.54 0.03
C LEU A 122 -5.35 -12.31 -0.62
N SER A 123 -4.80 -13.24 0.13
CA SER A 123 -3.91 -14.24 -0.46
C SER A 123 -4.72 -15.23 -1.28
N SER A 124 -4.23 -15.60 -2.46
CA SER A 124 -4.82 -16.67 -3.28
C SER A 124 -4.75 -18.05 -2.61
N PHE A 125 -3.96 -18.19 -1.53
CA PHE A 125 -3.91 -19.38 -0.67
C PHE A 125 -4.96 -19.37 0.46
N GLU A 126 -5.75 -18.30 0.60
CA GLU A 126 -6.82 -18.23 1.59
C GLU A 126 -7.99 -19.11 1.12
N VAL A 127 -8.08 -20.33 1.68
CA VAL A 127 -9.02 -21.38 1.25
C VAL A 127 -10.47 -21.09 1.67
N SER A 128 -10.67 -20.17 2.61
CA SER A 128 -11.97 -19.83 3.17
C SER A 128 -12.69 -18.73 2.36
N PHE A 129 -13.99 -18.90 2.10
CA PHE A 129 -14.79 -17.90 1.39
C PHE A 129 -14.85 -16.56 2.15
N PRO A 130 -14.59 -15.44 1.47
CA PRO A 130 -14.67 -14.12 2.07
C PRO A 130 -16.12 -13.69 2.30
N ILE A 131 -16.45 -13.35 3.55
CA ILE A 131 -17.77 -12.85 3.94
C ILE A 131 -17.86 -11.35 3.70
N GLY A 132 -16.91 -10.57 4.21
CA GLY A 132 -16.91 -9.13 4.08
C GLY A 132 -15.87 -8.44 4.96
N VAL A 133 -15.95 -7.11 4.99
CA VAL A 133 -15.08 -6.27 5.80
C VAL A 133 -15.89 -5.29 6.63
N SER A 134 -15.34 -4.88 7.76
CA SER A 134 -15.92 -3.84 8.60
C SER A 134 -14.84 -2.90 9.12
N LEU A 135 -15.26 -1.69 9.49
CA LEU A 135 -14.40 -0.67 10.07
C LEU A 135 -14.90 -0.34 11.47
N LYS A 136 -14.00 -0.32 12.46
CA LYS A 136 -14.27 0.29 13.75
C LYS A 136 -13.78 1.74 13.70
N LEU A 137 -14.67 2.71 13.93
CA LEU A 137 -14.35 4.13 13.94
C LEU A 137 -14.70 4.68 15.33
N ASP A 138 -13.72 5.16 16.08
CA ASP A 138 -13.88 5.76 17.42
C ASP A 138 -14.70 4.94 18.44
N GLY A 139 -14.75 3.61 18.28
CA GLY A 139 -15.53 2.72 19.15
C GLY A 139 -16.62 1.94 18.43
N ASP A 140 -17.17 2.51 17.35
CA ASP A 140 -18.35 1.99 16.66
C ASP A 140 -17.99 1.13 15.46
N TRP A 141 -18.68 0.00 15.27
CA TRP A 141 -18.46 -0.90 14.14
C TRP A 141 -19.41 -0.60 12.97
N PHE A 142 -18.83 -0.47 11.78
CA PHE A 142 -19.53 -0.26 10.52
C PHE A 142 -19.24 -1.44 9.59
N ASN A 143 -20.25 -2.28 9.37
CA ASN A 143 -20.16 -3.37 8.39
C ASN A 143 -20.33 -2.79 6.99
N LEU A 144 -19.32 -2.95 6.14
CA LEU A 144 -19.37 -2.46 4.78
C LEU A 144 -20.10 -3.47 3.90
N CYS A 145 -20.99 -2.98 3.03
CA CYS A 145 -21.75 -3.83 2.13
C CYS A 145 -20.82 -4.39 1.05
N LYS A 146 -20.59 -5.70 1.06
CA LYS A 146 -19.80 -6.38 0.03
C LYS A 146 -20.55 -6.32 -1.31
N VAL A 147 -19.91 -5.73 -2.32
CA VAL A 147 -20.50 -5.59 -3.67
C VAL A 147 -19.95 -6.61 -4.66
N GLY A 148 -18.80 -7.22 -4.39
CA GLY A 148 -18.22 -8.20 -5.29
C GLY A 148 -17.01 -8.93 -4.72
N THR A 149 -16.64 -10.01 -5.40
CA THR A 149 -15.34 -10.67 -5.22
C THR A 149 -14.77 -11.00 -6.58
N ASP A 150 -13.54 -10.57 -6.80
CA ASP A 150 -12.77 -10.82 -8.00
C ASP A 150 -11.73 -11.89 -7.68
N TYR A 151 -11.71 -12.96 -8.48
CA TYR A 151 -10.85 -14.14 -8.31
C TYR A 151 -9.79 -14.26 -9.41
N SER A 152 -9.30 -13.13 -9.92
CA SER A 152 -8.20 -13.07 -10.88
C SER A 152 -6.84 -13.40 -10.21
N ASP A 153 -5.77 -12.66 -10.50
CA ASP A 153 -4.42 -12.97 -10.01
C ASP A 153 -4.30 -12.90 -8.48
N SER A 154 -5.10 -12.03 -7.87
CA SER A 154 -5.27 -11.87 -6.42
C SER A 154 -6.75 -11.81 -6.08
N VAL A 155 -7.17 -12.51 -5.02
CA VAL A 155 -8.57 -12.46 -4.60
C VAL A 155 -8.86 -11.09 -3.99
N ARG A 156 -9.75 -10.30 -4.59
CA ARG A 156 -10.11 -8.96 -4.13
C ARG A 156 -11.57 -8.92 -3.70
N ILE A 157 -11.83 -8.42 -2.49
CA ILE A 157 -13.17 -8.08 -2.03
C ILE A 157 -13.38 -6.60 -2.24
N SER A 158 -14.48 -6.25 -2.89
CA SER A 158 -14.91 -4.86 -3.03
C SER A 158 -16.11 -4.61 -2.14
N SER A 159 -16.05 -3.57 -1.31
CA SER A 159 -17.15 -3.19 -0.42
C SER A 159 -17.51 -1.73 -0.59
N PHE A 160 -18.80 -1.43 -0.68
CA PHE A 160 -19.29 -0.06 -0.78
C PHE A 160 -19.06 0.69 0.54
N VAL A 161 -18.60 1.93 0.42
CA VAL A 161 -18.41 2.84 1.55
C VAL A 161 -19.48 3.92 1.48
N PRO A 162 -20.52 3.86 2.33
CA PRO A 162 -21.54 4.90 2.40
C PRO A 162 -20.94 6.26 2.73
N THR A 163 -21.55 7.33 2.23
CA THR A 163 -21.09 8.71 2.46
C THR A 163 -20.91 9.00 3.95
N GLU A 164 -21.86 8.59 4.79
CA GLU A 164 -21.82 8.74 6.24
C GLU A 164 -20.59 8.07 6.87
N VAL A 165 -20.23 6.87 6.41
CA VAL A 165 -19.06 6.14 6.92
C VAL A 165 -17.78 6.82 6.43
N ALA A 166 -17.75 7.25 5.17
CA ALA A 166 -16.60 7.95 4.61
C ALA A 166 -16.34 9.31 5.31
N ASP A 167 -17.38 10.02 5.74
CA ASP A 167 -17.25 11.23 6.56
C ASP A 167 -16.69 10.90 7.95
N LYS A 168 -17.19 9.83 8.59
CA LYS A 168 -16.65 9.35 9.88
C LYS A 168 -15.18 8.95 9.77
N ILE A 169 -14.76 8.28 8.69
CA ILE A 169 -13.35 7.90 8.48
C ILE A 169 -12.43 9.14 8.53
N ILE A 170 -12.83 10.24 7.88
CA ILE A 170 -12.05 11.48 7.78
C ILE A 170 -11.80 12.13 9.14
N HIS A 171 -12.74 11.98 10.08
CA HIS A 171 -12.70 12.61 11.41
C HIS A 171 -12.30 11.65 12.53
N ALA A 172 -12.24 10.35 12.27
CA ALA A 172 -11.92 9.34 13.25
C ALA A 172 -10.52 9.55 13.85
N LYS A 173 -10.41 9.41 15.17
CA LYS A 173 -9.12 9.37 15.87
C LYS A 173 -8.53 7.98 15.84
N GLU A 174 -9.39 6.98 15.99
CA GLU A 174 -9.02 5.57 16.01
C GLU A 174 -9.76 4.82 14.92
N ILE A 175 -9.01 4.06 14.11
CA ILE A 175 -9.55 3.22 13.05
C ILE A 175 -9.04 1.79 13.27
N ALA A 176 -9.96 0.83 13.24
CA ALA A 176 -9.61 -0.58 13.10
C ALA A 176 -10.27 -1.16 11.86
N PHE A 177 -9.53 -1.98 11.13
CA PHE A 177 -10.05 -2.76 10.02
C PHE A 177 -10.31 -4.19 10.48
N SER A 178 -11.44 -4.75 10.06
CA SER A 178 -11.75 -6.15 10.27
C SER A 178 -12.10 -6.82 8.96
N PHE A 179 -11.51 -7.99 8.74
CA PHE A 179 -11.86 -8.89 7.65
C PHE A 179 -12.45 -10.17 8.23
N SER A 180 -13.58 -10.61 7.68
CA SER A 180 -14.22 -11.87 8.07
C SER A 180 -14.30 -12.84 6.88
N SER A 181 -13.86 -14.07 7.12
CA SER A 181 -14.09 -15.22 6.26
C SER A 181 -14.97 -16.25 7.00
N ARG A 182 -15.37 -17.32 6.31
CA ARG A 182 -16.11 -18.43 6.93
C ARG A 182 -15.40 -19.04 8.15
N GLU A 183 -14.08 -19.03 8.16
CA GLU A 183 -13.29 -19.70 9.18
C GLU A 183 -12.88 -18.78 10.33
N LYS A 184 -12.64 -17.50 10.05
CA LYS A 184 -12.03 -16.58 11.03
C LYS A 184 -12.36 -15.12 10.73
N THR A 185 -12.23 -14.31 11.79
CA THR A 185 -12.24 -12.84 11.71
C THR A 185 -10.89 -12.30 12.16
N ILE A 186 -10.29 -11.43 11.34
CA ILE A 186 -9.01 -10.79 11.61
C ILE A 186 -9.25 -9.31 11.85
N ASN A 187 -8.92 -8.84 13.05
CA ASN A 187 -8.99 -7.43 13.44
C ASN A 187 -7.60 -6.80 13.42
N ARG A 188 -7.49 -5.58 12.89
CA ARG A 188 -6.26 -4.80 12.80
C ARG A 188 -6.51 -3.36 13.20
N PHE A 189 -5.91 -2.93 14.31
CA PHE A 189 -5.92 -1.55 14.73
C PHE A 189 -4.84 -0.78 13.97
N PHE A 190 -5.20 0.37 13.42
CA PHE A 190 -4.26 1.24 12.75
C PHE A 190 -3.51 2.06 13.80
N SER A 191 -2.20 2.18 13.61
CA SER A 191 -1.38 3.17 14.31
C SER A 191 -1.78 4.59 13.88
N PRO A 192 -1.42 5.64 14.64
CA PRO A 192 -1.76 7.02 14.27
C PRO A 192 -1.28 7.42 12.86
N VAL A 193 -0.10 6.93 12.46
CA VAL A 193 0.48 7.18 11.12
C VAL A 193 -0.35 6.50 10.03
N GLU A 194 -0.81 5.27 10.30
CA GLU A 194 -1.67 4.50 9.40
C GLU A 194 -3.06 5.13 9.26
N THR A 195 -3.66 5.58 10.37
CA THR A 195 -4.92 6.33 10.38
C THR A 195 -4.81 7.58 9.51
N ALA A 196 -3.77 8.40 9.71
CA ALA A 196 -3.54 9.60 8.92
C ALA A 196 -3.37 9.28 7.43
N LYS A 197 -2.63 8.22 7.09
CA LYS A 197 -2.45 7.78 5.70
C LYS A 197 -3.76 7.31 5.07
N PHE A 198 -4.54 6.50 5.79
CA PHE A 198 -5.84 6.00 5.33
C PHE A 198 -6.82 7.15 5.06
N GLN A 199 -6.88 8.13 5.98
CA GLN A 199 -7.65 9.36 5.81
C GLN A 199 -7.20 10.20 4.62
N PHE A 200 -5.88 10.37 4.45
CA PHE A 200 -5.33 11.10 3.32
C PHE A 200 -5.73 10.47 1.99
N LEU A 201 -5.62 9.15 1.84
CA LEU A 201 -6.01 8.45 0.62
C LEU A 201 -7.49 8.67 0.27
N LEU A 202 -8.39 8.61 1.27
CA LEU A 202 -9.80 8.87 1.07
C LEU A 202 -10.09 10.33 0.69
N LYS A 203 -9.44 11.29 1.36
CA LYS A 203 -9.57 12.72 1.05
C LYS A 203 -9.12 13.03 -0.38
N SER A 204 -7.92 12.58 -0.76
CA SER A 204 -7.40 12.77 -2.11
C SER A 204 -8.29 12.12 -3.17
N LEU A 205 -8.88 10.96 -2.88
CA LEU A 205 -9.81 10.31 -3.81
C LEU A 205 -11.08 11.15 -4.01
N ARG A 206 -11.66 11.65 -2.92
CA ARG A 206 -12.84 12.52 -2.96
C ARG A 206 -12.57 13.79 -3.74
N GLU A 207 -11.45 14.45 -3.47
CA GLU A 207 -11.03 15.66 -4.21
C GLU A 207 -10.93 15.40 -5.71
N LYS A 208 -10.40 14.24 -6.13
CA LYS A 208 -10.34 13.87 -7.57
C LYS A 208 -11.72 13.58 -8.16
N LEU A 209 -12.61 12.91 -7.41
CA LEU A 209 -14.00 12.69 -7.83
C LEU A 209 -14.76 14.01 -7.97
N ASP A 210 -14.56 14.95 -7.05
CA ASP A 210 -15.16 16.28 -7.09
C ASP A 210 -14.64 17.11 -8.25
N THR A 211 -13.32 17.08 -8.48
CA THR A 211 -12.70 17.71 -9.65
C THR A 211 -13.27 17.12 -10.94
N GLN A 212 -13.43 15.79 -11.02
CA GLN A 212 -14.03 15.15 -12.19
C GLN A 212 -15.48 15.57 -12.42
N SER A 213 -16.29 15.73 -11.36
CA SER A 213 -17.65 16.26 -11.51
C SER A 213 -17.69 17.69 -12.03
N ASN A 214 -16.69 18.52 -11.68
CA ASN A 214 -16.59 19.89 -12.16
C ASN A 214 -16.10 19.98 -13.62
N LEU A 215 -15.42 18.93 -14.11
CA LEU A 215 -14.85 18.89 -15.46
C LEU A 215 -15.89 18.58 -16.56
N ASN A 216 -17.16 18.31 -16.21
CA ASN A 216 -18.31 18.12 -17.11
C ASN A 216 -17.94 17.88 -18.59
N ILE A 217 -17.44 16.68 -18.89
CA ILE A 217 -17.06 16.26 -20.26
C ILE A 217 -18.33 15.92 -21.09
N LEU A 218 -19.51 16.04 -20.51
CA LEU A 218 -20.77 16.08 -21.24
C LEU A 218 -21.26 17.53 -21.35
N ASN A 219 -20.83 18.18 -22.43
CA ASN A 219 -21.54 19.26 -23.09
C ASN A 219 -21.31 19.01 -24.60
N PRO A 220 -22.33 18.80 -25.45
CA PRO A 220 -23.79 18.88 -25.25
C PRO A 220 -24.52 17.53 -25.21
#